data_AF-A0A432IYK8-F1
#
_entry.id   AF-A0A432IYK8-F1
#
_cell.length_a   1.000
_cell.length_b   1.000
_cell.length_c   1.000
_cell.angle_alpha   90.00
_cell.angle_beta   90.00
_cell.angle_gamma   90.00
#
_symmetry.space_group_name_H-M   'P 1'
#
loop_
_entity.id
_entity.type
_entity.pdbx_description
1 polymer ?
#
loop_
_entity_poly.entity_id
_entity_poly.type
_entity_poly.pdbx_seq_one_letter_code
_entity_poly.pdbx_strand_id
1 'polypeptide(L)'
;MSIEKDNVNSAILIVLIAGIFWSFGALAVRFIKDAHLVPWQYLFFRGSTIFLLLNIYLFIKEGKSFIQNYKKIGLSGIIGGISLGTAMMTFIWSITHTSAAVTLLMLAAMPFITAILGYIFLKEKVSSTTLISIVIAAIGIVL
;
A
#
# COMPACT_ATOMS: atom_id res chain seq x y z
N MET A 1 -12.81 -21.97 -23.25
CA MET A 1 -11.51 -21.42 -22.80
C MET A 1 -11.38 -19.95 -23.24
N SER A 2 -12.32 -19.09 -22.81
CA SER A 2 -12.40 -17.68 -23.24
C SER A 2 -12.84 -16.72 -22.12
N ILE A 3 -13.03 -17.19 -20.89
CA ILE A 3 -13.58 -16.39 -19.77
C ILE A 3 -12.48 -15.60 -19.02
N GLU A 4 -11.20 -15.88 -19.28
CA GLU A 4 -10.10 -15.37 -18.45
C GLU A 4 -9.55 -13.99 -18.90
N LYS A 5 -9.76 -13.60 -20.17
CA LYS A 5 -9.14 -12.38 -20.74
C LYS A 5 -9.89 -11.09 -20.39
N ASP A 6 -11.20 -11.15 -20.19
CA ASP A 6 -12.04 -9.97 -19.86
C ASP A 6 -11.84 -9.47 -18.42
N ASN A 7 -11.53 -10.38 -17.49
CA ASN A 7 -11.24 -10.03 -16.09
C ASN A 7 -9.89 -9.32 -15.94
N VAL A 8 -8.90 -9.64 -16.78
CA VAL A 8 -7.57 -9.00 -16.74
C VAL A 8 -7.68 -7.53 -17.13
N ASN A 9 -8.42 -7.23 -18.20
CA ASN A 9 -8.65 -5.84 -18.62
C ASN A 9 -9.40 -5.03 -17.55
N SER A 10 -10.39 -5.65 -16.90
CA SER A 10 -11.14 -5.01 -15.82
C SER A 10 -10.27 -4.78 -14.58
N ALA A 11 -9.41 -5.74 -14.22
CA ALA A 11 -8.47 -5.59 -13.11
C ALA A 11 -7.44 -4.49 -13.39
N ILE A 12 -6.88 -4.42 -14.60
CA ILE A 12 -5.97 -3.34 -15.02
C ILE A 12 -6.65 -1.97 -14.87
N LEU A 13 -7.89 -1.84 -15.34
CA LEU A 13 -8.65 -0.59 -15.26
C LEU A 13 -8.92 -0.17 -13.80
N ILE A 14 -9.29 -1.12 -12.94
CA ILE A 14 -9.49 -0.87 -11.50
C ILE A 14 -8.18 -0.41 -10.84
N VAL A 15 -7.05 -1.05 -11.16
CA VAL A 15 -5.73 -0.67 -10.62
C VAL A 15 -5.32 0.72 -11.07
N LEU A 16 -5.53 1.07 -12.34
CA LEU A 16 -5.23 2.41 -12.86
C LEU A 16 -6.07 3.48 -12.14
N ILE A 17 -7.37 3.25 -12.01
CA ILE A 17 -8.28 4.15 -11.30
C ILE A 17 -7.84 4.30 -9.84
N ALA A 18 -7.55 3.20 -9.16
CA ALA A 18 -7.07 3.20 -7.78
C ALA A 18 -5.76 3.98 -7.63
N GLY A 19 -4.81 3.81 -8.56
CA GLY A 19 -3.54 4.53 -8.57
C GLY A 19 -3.70 6.04 -8.77
N ILE A 20 -4.66 6.46 -9.61
CA ILE A 20 -5.02 7.88 -9.77
C ILE A 20 -5.53 8.44 -8.45
N PHE A 21 -6.53 7.79 -7.82
CA PHE A 21 -7.06 8.23 -6.53
C PHE A 21 -6.01 8.24 -5.42
N TRP A 22 -5.11 7.24 -5.40
CA TRP A 22 -4.03 7.16 -4.41
C TRP A 22 -3.04 8.32 -4.57
N SER A 23 -2.74 8.73 -5.79
CA SER A 23 -1.81 9.84 -6.07
C SER A 23 -2.29 11.18 -5.51
N PHE A 24 -3.61 11.41 -5.48
CA PHE A 24 -4.20 12.59 -4.85
C PHE A 24 -4.00 12.62 -3.33
N GLY A 25 -3.77 11.47 -2.68
CA GLY A 25 -3.59 11.40 -1.22
C GLY A 25 -2.39 12.20 -0.72
N ALA A 26 -1.22 12.02 -1.34
CA ALA A 26 -0.01 12.78 -0.98
C ALA A 26 -0.13 14.26 -1.34
N LEU A 27 -0.82 14.58 -2.44
CA LEU A 27 -1.10 15.95 -2.86
C LEU A 27 -2.01 16.68 -1.86
N ALA A 28 -3.05 16.01 -1.38
CA ALA A 28 -3.95 16.55 -0.36
C ALA A 28 -3.20 16.89 0.92
N VAL A 29 -2.31 16.00 1.40
CA VAL A 29 -1.46 16.26 2.57
C VAL A 29 -0.56 17.47 2.36
N ARG A 30 0.00 17.65 1.16
CA ARG A 30 0.86 18.80 0.83
C ARG A 30 0.12 20.14 0.85
N PHE A 31 -1.17 20.16 0.49
CA PHE A 31 -1.97 21.38 0.46
C PHE A 31 -2.64 21.73 1.80
N ILE A 32 -2.56 20.85 2.80
CA ILE A 32 -3.00 21.18 4.16
C ILE A 32 -2.03 22.24 4.73
N LYS A 33 -2.54 23.44 5.01
CA LYS A 33 -1.80 24.44 5.80
C LYS A 33 -1.45 23.84 7.16
N ASP A 34 -0.18 23.91 7.51
CA ASP A 34 0.36 23.37 8.77
C ASP A 34 0.08 21.87 8.99
N ALA A 35 0.22 21.06 7.94
CA ALA A 35 0.05 19.60 8.00
C ALA A 35 0.86 18.90 9.11
N HIS A 36 1.97 19.51 9.54
CA HIS A 36 2.81 19.04 10.65
C HIS A 36 2.11 19.13 12.03
N LEU A 37 1.09 19.98 12.18
CA LEU A 37 0.31 20.12 13.41
C LEU A 37 -0.83 19.11 13.53
N VAL A 38 -1.26 18.50 12.42
CA VAL A 38 -2.40 17.56 12.37
C VAL A 38 -2.12 16.18 11.73
N PRO A 39 -0.89 15.61 11.77
CA PRO A 39 -0.58 14.37 11.08
C PRO A 39 -1.35 13.17 11.64
N TRP A 40 -1.59 13.17 12.95
CA TRP A 40 -2.24 12.08 13.66
C TRP A 40 -3.75 12.06 13.43
N GLN A 41 -4.37 13.24 13.36
CA GLN A 41 -5.78 13.39 13.03
C GLN A 41 -6.02 12.92 11.60
N TYR A 42 -5.17 13.34 10.65
CA TYR A 42 -5.25 12.87 9.27
C TYR A 42 -5.13 11.35 9.18
N LEU A 43 -4.14 10.75 9.86
CA LEU A 43 -3.97 9.30 9.88
C LEU A 43 -5.18 8.59 10.49
N PHE A 44 -5.71 9.12 11.59
CA PHE A 44 -6.88 8.57 12.26
C PHE A 44 -8.10 8.56 11.34
N PHE A 45 -8.44 9.69 10.73
CA PHE A 45 -9.57 9.75 9.79
C PHE A 45 -9.37 8.82 8.59
N ARG A 46 -8.18 8.80 7.99
CA ARG A 46 -7.87 7.91 6.87
C ARG A 46 -8.01 6.43 7.25
N GLY A 47 -7.44 6.04 8.39
CA GLY A 47 -7.50 4.68 8.92
C GLY A 47 -8.93 4.26 9.27
N SER A 48 -9.69 5.14 9.95
CA SER A 48 -11.08 4.91 10.31
C SER A 48 -11.99 4.79 9.10
N THR A 49 -11.81 5.60 8.05
CA THR A 49 -12.59 5.49 6.82
C THR A 49 -12.39 4.13 6.16
N ILE A 50 -11.14 3.68 5.99
CA ILE A 50 -10.83 2.37 5.40
C ILE A 50 -11.39 1.25 6.29
N PHE A 51 -11.21 1.35 7.61
CA PHE A 51 -11.73 0.39 8.57
C PHE A 51 -13.25 0.25 8.48
N LEU A 52 -13.98 1.36 8.51
CA LEU A 52 -15.44 1.36 8.43
C LEU A 52 -15.93 0.81 7.08
N LEU A 53 -15.37 1.28 5.97
CA LEU A 53 -15.77 0.82 4.64
C LEU A 53 -15.52 -0.69 4.47
N LEU A 54 -14.35 -1.19 4.88
CA LEU A 54 -14.05 -2.62 4.79
C LEU A 54 -14.96 -3.45 5.70
N ASN A 55 -15.20 -3.01 6.94
CA ASN A 55 -16.08 -3.74 7.86
C ASN A 55 -17.54 -3.73 7.37
N ILE A 56 -18.04 -2.61 6.85
CA ILE A 56 -19.39 -2.53 6.26
C ILE A 56 -19.48 -3.44 5.04
N TYR A 57 -18.51 -3.37 4.12
CA TYR A 57 -18.48 -4.22 2.93
C TYR A 57 -18.46 -5.71 3.29
N LEU A 58 -17.58 -6.10 4.22
CA LEU A 58 -17.47 -7.48 4.65
C LEU A 58 -18.70 -7.95 5.44
N PHE A 59 -19.32 -7.09 6.23
CA PHE A 59 -20.59 -7.39 6.89
C PHE A 59 -21.73 -7.59 5.89
N ILE A 60 -21.83 -6.76 4.84
CA ILE A 60 -22.84 -6.93 3.79
C ILE A 60 -22.61 -8.23 3.02
N LYS A 61 -21.34 -8.58 2.75
CA LYS A 61 -20.98 -9.76 1.96
C LYS A 61 -21.07 -11.08 2.74
N GLU A 62 -20.68 -11.08 4.01
CA GLU A 62 -20.50 -12.30 4.82
C GLU A 62 -21.46 -12.39 6.02
N GLY A 63 -22.21 -11.32 6.32
CA GLY A 63 -23.15 -11.27 7.45
C GLY A 63 -22.47 -11.53 8.80
N LYS A 64 -23.10 -12.35 9.65
CA LYS A 64 -22.55 -12.74 10.97
C LYS A 64 -21.33 -13.66 10.88
N SER A 65 -21.11 -14.33 9.75
CA SER A 65 -19.96 -15.22 9.54
C SER A 65 -18.63 -14.46 9.39
N PHE A 66 -18.69 -13.15 9.13
CA PHE A 66 -17.55 -12.24 9.10
C PHE A 66 -16.64 -12.36 10.33
N ILE A 67 -17.21 -12.41 11.54
CA ILE A 67 -16.45 -12.51 12.79
C ILE A 67 -15.64 -13.81 12.84
N GLN A 68 -16.24 -14.90 12.33
CA GLN A 68 -15.58 -16.20 12.29
C GLN A 68 -14.48 -16.23 11.24
N ASN A 69 -14.67 -15.54 10.11
CA ASN A 69 -13.64 -15.35 9.10
C ASN A 69 -12.48 -14.48 9.60
N TYR A 70 -12.75 -13.41 10.36
CA TYR A 70 -11.71 -12.61 11.03
C TYR A 70 -10.82 -13.45 11.93
N LYS A 71 -11.43 -14.35 12.73
CA LYS A 71 -10.67 -15.27 13.59
C LYS A 71 -9.85 -16.30 12.79
N LYS A 72 -10.30 -16.68 11.59
CA LYS A 72 -9.57 -17.61 10.71
C LYS A 72 -8.33 -16.99 10.06
N ILE A 73 -8.25 -15.68 9.91
CA ILE A 73 -7.07 -15.00 9.35
C ILE A 73 -5.82 -15.33 10.19
N GLY A 74 -5.97 -15.38 11.52
CA GLY A 74 -4.89 -15.76 12.43
C GLY A 74 -3.75 -14.74 12.50
N LEU A 75 -2.53 -15.23 12.78
CA LEU A 75 -1.35 -14.40 13.06
C LEU A 75 -0.86 -13.59 11.84
N SER A 76 -1.07 -14.08 10.62
CA SER A 76 -0.63 -13.41 9.39
C SER A 76 -1.36 -12.07 9.19
N GLY A 77 -2.66 -12.00 9.52
CA GLY A 77 -3.41 -10.75 9.47
C GLY A 77 -2.99 -9.75 10.54
N ILE A 78 -2.61 -10.23 11.72
CA ILE A 78 -2.09 -9.37 12.79
C ILE A 78 -0.75 -8.76 12.37
N ILE A 79 0.18 -9.59 11.89
CA ILE A 79 1.50 -9.12 11.43
C ILE A 79 1.32 -8.15 10.26
N GLY A 80 0.54 -8.52 9.24
CA GLY A 80 0.28 -7.67 8.09
C GLY A 80 -0.39 -6.34 8.47
N GLY A 81 -1.35 -6.37 9.40
CA GLY A 81 -2.03 -5.18 9.90
C GLY A 81 -1.11 -4.24 10.69
N ILE A 82 -0.29 -4.78 11.58
CA ILE A 82 0.71 -4.00 12.33
C ILE A 82 1.75 -3.42 11.37
N SER A 83 2.30 -4.22 10.46
CA SER A 83 3.27 -3.74 9.46
C SER A 83 2.69 -2.64 8.58
N LEU A 84 1.44 -2.78 8.11
CA LEU A 84 0.77 -1.75 7.31
C LEU A 84 0.51 -0.47 8.13
N GLY A 85 0.07 -0.61 9.38
CA GLY A 85 -0.12 0.52 10.30
C GLY A 85 1.17 1.30 10.53
N THR A 86 2.26 0.58 10.84
CA THR A 86 3.60 1.17 11.01
C THR A 86 4.11 1.82 9.73
N ALA A 87 3.88 1.21 8.57
CA ALA A 87 4.23 1.80 7.28
C ALA A 87 3.49 3.13 7.01
N MET A 88 2.19 3.21 7.33
CA MET A 88 1.42 4.45 7.17
C MET A 88 1.83 5.54 8.17
N MET A 89 2.14 5.17 9.42
CA MET A 89 2.66 6.10 10.43
C MET A 89 3.99 6.71 9.98
N THR A 90 4.94 5.86 9.58
CA THR A 90 6.27 6.30 9.11
C THR A 90 6.20 7.11 7.81
N PHE A 91 5.27 6.79 6.91
CA PHE A 91 5.03 7.56 5.69
C PHE A 91 4.58 9.00 5.97
N ILE A 92 3.60 9.20 6.85
CA ILE A 92 3.13 10.56 7.22
C ILE A 92 4.22 11.32 7.96
N TRP A 93 4.95 10.65 8.85
CA TRP A 93 6.07 11.26 9.54
C TRP A 93 7.16 11.72 8.55
N SER A 94 7.47 10.89 7.54
CA SER A 94 8.39 11.24 6.46
C SER A 94 7.92 12.45 5.64
N ILE A 95 6.65 12.48 5.20
CA ILE A 95 6.11 13.61 4.42
C ILE A 95 6.10 14.92 5.22
N THR A 96 5.92 14.86 6.54
CA THR A 96 5.85 16.06 7.38
C THR A 96 7.22 16.58 7.82
N HIS A 97 8.25 15.73 7.88
CA HIS A 97 9.62 16.10 8.29
C HIS A 97 10.59 16.27 7.12
N THR A 98 10.25 15.76 5.94
CA THR A 98 11.06 15.89 4.71
C THR A 98 10.22 16.49 3.58
N SER A 99 10.75 16.54 2.36
CA SER A 99 9.95 16.95 1.21
C SER A 99 9.09 15.78 0.70
N ALA A 100 7.88 16.10 0.21
CA ALA A 100 7.03 15.11 -0.45
C ALA A 100 7.74 14.40 -1.61
N ALA A 101 8.64 15.10 -2.31
CA ALA A 101 9.45 14.53 -3.39
C ALA A 101 10.37 13.42 -2.88
N VAL A 102 11.12 13.64 -1.79
CA VAL A 102 12.01 12.63 -1.20
C VAL A 102 11.20 11.44 -0.67
N THR A 103 10.05 11.68 -0.05
CA THR A 103 9.22 10.58 0.46
C THR A 103 8.63 9.72 -0.68
N LEU A 104 8.17 10.33 -1.76
CA LEU A 104 7.67 9.61 -2.95
C LEU A 104 8.78 8.89 -3.69
N LEU A 105 9.98 9.48 -3.74
CA LEU A 105 11.18 8.87 -4.29
C LEU A 105 11.55 7.58 -3.52
N MET A 106 11.49 7.60 -2.19
CA MET A 106 11.68 6.40 -1.37
C MET A 106 10.56 5.37 -1.55
N LEU A 107 9.32 5.80 -1.81
CA LEU A 107 8.21 4.92 -2.15
C LEU A 107 8.50 4.14 -3.45
N ALA A 108 9.16 4.78 -4.43
CA ALA A 108 9.55 4.12 -5.68
C ALA A 108 10.57 2.99 -5.48
N ALA A 109 11.29 2.96 -4.35
CA ALA A 109 12.22 1.89 -4.00
C ALA A 109 11.53 0.66 -3.35
N MET A 110 10.26 0.78 -2.92
CA MET A 110 9.49 -0.33 -2.33
C MET A 110 9.50 -1.63 -3.14
N PRO A 111 9.30 -1.66 -4.48
CA PRO A 111 9.33 -2.89 -5.25
C PRO A 111 10.65 -3.67 -5.12
N PHE A 112 11.78 -2.99 -4.86
CA PHE A 112 13.08 -3.63 -4.68
C PHE A 112 13.16 -4.36 -3.34
N ILE A 113 12.74 -3.68 -2.28
CA ILE A 113 12.67 -4.25 -0.93
C ILE A 113 11.68 -5.43 -0.94
N THR A 114 10.52 -5.27 -1.58
CA THR A 114 9.53 -6.34 -1.73
C THR A 114 10.08 -7.54 -2.50
N ALA A 115 10.84 -7.33 -3.58
CA ALA A 115 11.45 -8.43 -4.33
C ALA A 115 12.48 -9.21 -3.49
N ILE A 116 13.30 -8.50 -2.71
CA ILE A 116 14.29 -9.12 -1.80
C ILE A 116 13.58 -9.90 -0.69
N LEU A 117 12.57 -9.31 -0.06
CA LEU A 117 11.78 -9.98 0.98
C LEU A 117 11.02 -11.17 0.40
N GLY A 118 10.47 -11.06 -0.81
CA GLY A 118 9.82 -12.16 -1.51
C GLY A 118 10.77 -13.33 -1.78
N TYR A 119 12.00 -13.03 -2.21
CA TYR A 119 13.04 -14.05 -2.35
C TYR A 119 13.34 -14.76 -1.02
N ILE A 120 13.47 -14.01 0.09
CA ILE A 120 13.82 -14.56 1.41
C ILE A 120 12.68 -15.39 2.03
N PHE A 121 11.45 -14.84 2.02
CA PHE A 121 10.31 -15.43 2.74
C PHE A 121 9.49 -16.40 1.89
N LEU A 122 9.28 -16.10 0.59
CA LEU A 122 8.49 -16.93 -0.32
C LEU A 122 9.36 -17.90 -1.14
N LYS A 123 10.70 -17.74 -1.13
CA LYS A 123 11.67 -18.53 -1.91
C LYS A 123 11.41 -18.50 -3.42
N GLU A 124 10.78 -17.43 -3.91
CA GLU A 124 10.54 -17.24 -5.34
C GLU A 124 11.85 -16.94 -6.06
N LYS A 125 12.12 -17.60 -7.19
CA LYS A 125 13.33 -17.37 -7.98
C LYS A 125 13.22 -16.03 -8.72
N VAL A 126 13.92 -15.02 -8.22
CA VAL A 126 14.08 -13.75 -8.93
C VAL A 126 15.02 -13.97 -10.12
N SER A 127 14.55 -13.71 -11.35
CA SER A 127 15.39 -13.83 -12.54
C SER A 127 16.50 -12.78 -12.54
N SER A 128 17.63 -13.08 -13.19
CA SER A 128 18.74 -12.14 -13.34
C SER A 128 18.33 -10.85 -14.05
N THR A 129 17.35 -10.91 -14.96
CA THR A 129 16.77 -9.74 -15.63
C THR A 129 16.04 -8.81 -14.66
N THR A 130 15.24 -9.36 -13.74
CA THR A 130 14.57 -8.57 -12.70
C THR A 130 15.59 -7.92 -11.77
N LEU A 131 16.65 -8.64 -11.39
CA LEU A 131 17.71 -8.09 -10.55
C LEU A 131 18.41 -6.90 -11.21
N ILE A 132 18.71 -6.98 -12.51
CA ILE A 132 19.30 -5.87 -13.27
C ILE A 132 18.35 -4.67 -13.32
N SER A 133 17.06 -4.90 -13.58
CA SER A 133 16.05 -3.82 -13.58
C SER A 133 15.95 -3.12 -12.21
N ILE A 134 16.05 -3.88 -11.11
CA ILE A 134 16.08 -3.36 -9.75
C ILE A 134 17.30 -2.43 -9.56
N VAL A 135 18.49 -2.86 -10.00
CA VAL A 135 19.72 -2.05 -9.88
C VAL A 135 19.63 -0.78 -10.71
N ILE A 136 19.18 -0.87 -11.97
CA ILE A 136 19.03 0.30 -12.84
C ILE A 136 18.05 1.31 -12.24
N ALA A 137 16.91 0.83 -11.75
CA ALA A 137 15.90 1.70 -11.17
C ALA A 137 16.36 2.26 -9.80
N ALA A 138 17.16 1.53 -9.03
CA ALA A 138 17.83 2.06 -7.83
C ALA A 138 18.81 3.19 -8.16
N ILE A 139 19.60 3.06 -9.23
CA ILE A 139 20.48 4.14 -9.72
C ILE A 139 19.66 5.38 -10.10
N GLY A 140 18.53 5.19 -10.80
CA GLY A 140 17.63 6.30 -11.17
C GLY A 140 16.93 6.97 -9.99
N ILE A 141 16.83 6.32 -8.84
CA ILE A 141 16.33 6.91 -7.59
C ILE A 141 17.41 7.73 -6.88
N VAL A 142 18.68 7.34 -7.02
CA VAL A 142 19.83 8.00 -6.36
C VAL A 142 20.28 9.27 -7.09
N LEU A 143 20.19 9.28 -8.42
CA LEU A 143 20.50 10.44 -9.28
C LEU A 143 19.39 11.48 -9.28
#